data_AF-A0A967E4B1-F1
#
_entry.id   AF-A0A967E4B1-F1
#
_cell.length_a   1.000
_cell.length_b   1.000
_cell.length_c   1.000
_cell.angle_alpha   90.00
_cell.angle_beta   90.00
_cell.angle_gamma   90.00
#
_symmetry.space_group_name_H-M   'P 1'
#
loop_
_entity.id
_entity.type
_entity.pdbx_description
1 polymer ?
#
loop_
_entity_poly.entity_id
_entity_poly.type
_entity_poly.pdbx_seq_one_letter_code
_entity_poly.pdbx_strand_id
1 'polypeptide(L)'
;YYDWMGFVAIWIAVGGSLLQPFTGLLLAYEMCDYDFSFCPYMMADQLSMFFEVQGMMIGLLFLAINYYSWLSVKRIEGAETVRMTILAPIVLVAILPVTMWVMNIYWIPDPMSLAILLPLVLSPFLLAKLVPMTVSARTVIKIGFIVMLVSDAVWLTPAGFVATGTDMPDELSLPEGWDYLASMPAKLSAIIVLVFVTVVNYVLYNRAIKQGTIHWGKIDFASQFVLIFLAFVSTWIMSLMGAVRSLLKKYFHAYSLVSDFTVESFTPTLSYSAWWITGITVSFLIIVTLAAMVALRPSVSKVREVEGSAVPVGGK
;
A
#
# COMPACT_ATOMS: atom_id res chain seq x y z
N TYR A 1 20.33 -14.70 10.14
CA TYR A 1 19.91 -14.90 8.74
C TYR A 1 18.48 -14.40 8.49
N TYR A 2 17.47 -14.86 9.25
CA TYR A 2 16.06 -14.43 9.11
C TYR A 2 15.83 -12.91 9.19
N ASP A 3 16.49 -12.22 10.12
CA ASP A 3 16.27 -10.78 10.35
C ASP A 3 16.85 -9.89 9.23
N TRP A 4 17.93 -10.35 8.58
CA TRP A 4 18.50 -9.71 7.39
C TRP A 4 17.58 -9.86 6.17
N MET A 5 17.00 -11.05 5.97
CA MET A 5 16.05 -11.27 4.89
C MET A 5 14.80 -10.41 5.05
N GLY A 6 14.22 -10.31 6.25
CA GLY A 6 13.09 -9.44 6.53
C GLY A 6 13.42 -7.96 6.31
N PHE A 7 14.64 -7.53 6.69
CA PHE A 7 15.14 -6.21 6.36
C PHE A 7 15.19 -5.99 4.84
N VAL A 8 15.88 -6.82 4.06
CA VAL A 8 15.99 -6.64 2.60
C VAL A 8 14.61 -6.72 1.91
N ALA A 9 13.76 -7.66 2.34
CA ALA A 9 12.42 -7.81 1.81
C ALA A 9 11.57 -6.55 1.96
N ILE A 10 11.75 -5.78 3.05
CA ILE A 10 11.03 -4.51 3.21
C ILE A 10 11.44 -3.48 2.15
N TRP A 11 12.72 -3.41 1.77
CA TRP A 11 13.20 -2.46 0.78
C TRP A 11 12.63 -2.79 -0.60
N ILE A 12 12.61 -4.08 -0.93
CA ILE A 12 12.01 -4.58 -2.17
C ILE A 12 10.49 -4.33 -2.15
N ALA A 13 9.81 -4.63 -1.04
CA ALA A 13 8.37 -4.46 -0.90
C ALA A 13 7.97 -2.98 -1.00
N VAL A 14 8.65 -2.07 -0.30
CA VAL A 14 8.44 -0.62 -0.41
C VAL A 14 8.66 -0.18 -1.85
N GLY A 15 9.80 -0.54 -2.46
CA GLY A 15 10.13 -0.15 -3.83
C GLY A 15 9.11 -0.63 -4.86
N GLY A 16 8.69 -1.89 -4.78
CA GLY A 16 7.68 -2.48 -5.67
C GLY A 16 6.28 -1.91 -5.46
N SER A 17 5.88 -1.65 -4.21
CA SER A 17 4.54 -1.15 -3.88
C SER A 17 4.32 0.29 -4.31
N LEU A 18 5.37 1.10 -4.43
CA LEU A 18 5.26 2.50 -4.88
C LEU A 18 4.67 2.63 -6.30
N LEU A 19 4.86 1.62 -7.15
CA LEU A 19 4.32 1.61 -8.52
C LEU A 19 2.88 1.09 -8.61
N GLN A 20 2.41 0.40 -7.57
CA GLN A 20 1.13 -0.29 -7.59
C GLN A 20 -0.07 0.63 -7.86
N PRO A 21 -0.19 1.82 -7.24
CA PRO A 21 -1.32 2.71 -7.53
C PRO A 21 -1.35 3.19 -8.98
N PHE A 22 -0.18 3.41 -9.58
CA PHE A 22 -0.08 3.88 -10.96
C PHE A 22 -0.53 2.82 -11.97
N THR A 23 -0.23 1.54 -11.71
CA THR A 23 -0.61 0.47 -12.64
C THR A 23 -2.12 0.30 -12.79
N GLY A 24 -2.91 0.52 -11.73
CA GLY A 24 -4.37 0.48 -11.81
C GLY A 24 -4.95 1.66 -12.59
N LEU A 25 -4.41 2.86 -12.36
CA LEU A 25 -4.79 4.07 -13.09
C LEU A 25 -4.43 3.99 -14.58
N LEU A 26 -3.25 3.42 -14.90
CA LEU A 26 -2.84 3.19 -16.28
C LEU A 26 -3.76 2.20 -16.99
N LEU A 27 -4.11 1.09 -16.34
CA LEU A 27 -5.08 0.14 -16.89
C LEU A 27 -6.43 0.81 -17.17
N ALA A 28 -6.93 1.61 -16.22
CA ALA A 28 -8.18 2.33 -16.42
C ALA A 28 -8.09 3.28 -17.62
N TYR A 29 -7.00 4.04 -17.74
CA TYR A 29 -6.76 4.93 -18.87
C TYR A 29 -6.74 4.18 -20.21
N GLU A 30 -5.94 3.12 -20.34
CA GLU A 30 -5.80 2.35 -21.57
C GLU A 30 -7.11 1.71 -22.02
N MET A 31 -7.91 1.20 -21.07
CA MET A 31 -9.21 0.61 -21.39
C MET A 31 -10.23 1.68 -21.84
N CYS A 32 -10.23 2.86 -21.22
CA CYS A 32 -11.10 3.97 -21.63
C CYS A 32 -10.76 4.52 -23.01
N ASP A 33 -9.46 4.57 -23.35
CA ASP A 33 -8.97 5.02 -24.66
C ASP A 33 -9.30 3.99 -25.75
N TYR A 34 -9.21 2.70 -25.43
CA TYR A 34 -9.54 1.61 -26.36
C TYR A 34 -11.03 1.57 -26.72
N ASP A 35 -11.93 1.61 -25.73
CA ASP A 35 -13.38 1.75 -25.96
C ASP A 35 -14.01 2.54 -24.81
N PHE A 36 -14.67 3.65 -25.16
CA PHE A 36 -15.26 4.57 -24.18
C PHE A 36 -16.31 3.90 -23.28
N SER A 37 -16.96 2.81 -23.73
CA SER A 37 -17.92 2.04 -22.93
C SER A 37 -17.27 1.35 -21.72
N PHE A 38 -15.95 1.25 -21.63
CA PHE A 38 -15.26 0.78 -20.43
C PHE A 38 -15.20 1.84 -19.33
N CYS A 39 -15.16 3.12 -19.69
CA CYS A 39 -15.06 4.21 -18.72
C CYS A 39 -16.20 4.22 -17.70
N PRO A 40 -17.49 4.29 -18.10
CA PRO A 40 -18.58 4.23 -17.13
C PRO A 40 -18.66 2.87 -16.44
N TYR A 41 -18.33 1.77 -17.14
CA TYR A 41 -18.35 0.42 -16.59
C TYR A 41 -17.36 0.24 -15.40
N MET A 42 -16.15 0.80 -15.53
CA MET A 42 -15.11 0.75 -14.50
C MET A 42 -15.26 1.79 -13.40
N MET A 43 -15.71 3.00 -13.74
CA MET A 43 -15.60 4.15 -12.84
C MET A 43 -16.91 4.46 -12.11
N ALA A 44 -18.06 4.08 -12.66
CA ALA A 44 -19.38 4.47 -12.13
C ALA A 44 -20.36 3.31 -11.96
N ASP A 45 -20.13 2.16 -12.61
CA ASP A 45 -21.10 1.07 -12.69
C ASP A 45 -20.55 -0.22 -12.05
N GLN A 46 -20.67 -1.40 -12.70
CA GLN A 46 -20.45 -2.70 -12.06
C GLN A 46 -19.04 -2.94 -11.50
N LEU A 47 -18.01 -2.36 -12.10
CA LEU A 47 -16.62 -2.52 -11.64
C LEU A 47 -16.15 -1.41 -10.69
N SER A 48 -16.93 -0.35 -10.51
CA SER A 48 -16.55 0.79 -9.63
C SER A 48 -16.14 0.33 -8.24
N MET A 49 -16.97 -0.51 -7.60
CA MET A 49 -16.70 -1.05 -6.26
C MET A 49 -15.43 -1.90 -6.19
N PHE A 50 -15.03 -2.57 -7.28
CA PHE A 50 -13.78 -3.32 -7.31
C PHE A 50 -12.59 -2.36 -7.27
N PHE A 51 -12.63 -1.26 -8.01
CA PHE A 51 -11.58 -0.23 -7.98
C PHE A 51 -11.54 0.50 -6.63
N GLU A 52 -12.69 0.77 -6.00
CA GLU A 52 -12.73 1.35 -4.65
C GLU A 52 -12.05 0.44 -3.62
N VAL A 53 -12.41 -0.85 -3.61
CA VAL A 53 -11.80 -1.82 -2.71
C VAL A 53 -10.33 -2.06 -3.05
N GLN A 54 -9.95 -1.97 -4.33
CA GLN A 54 -8.54 -2.00 -4.72
C GLN A 54 -7.76 -0.86 -4.08
N GLY A 55 -8.28 0.38 -4.16
CA GLY A 55 -7.64 1.56 -3.58
C GLY A 55 -7.50 1.45 -2.06
N MET A 56 -8.57 1.04 -1.37
CA MET A 56 -8.55 0.75 0.07
C MET A 56 -7.52 -0.33 0.43
N MET A 57 -7.46 -1.41 -0.33
CA MET A 57 -6.52 -2.49 -0.04
C MET A 57 -5.07 -2.07 -0.27
N ILE A 58 -4.82 -1.25 -1.28
CA ILE A 58 -3.53 -0.59 -1.50
C ILE A 58 -3.19 0.31 -0.30
N GLY A 59 -4.13 1.10 0.22
CA GLY A 59 -3.91 1.92 1.40
C GLY A 59 -3.59 1.10 2.65
N LEU A 60 -4.30 -0.01 2.87
CA LEU A 60 -3.99 -0.98 3.93
C LEU A 60 -2.61 -1.63 3.76
N LEU A 61 -2.20 -1.94 2.53
CA LEU A 61 -0.85 -2.42 2.23
C LEU A 61 0.20 -1.38 2.65
N PHE A 62 0.03 -0.11 2.24
CA PHE A 62 0.94 0.97 2.64
C PHE A 62 0.97 1.17 4.15
N LEU A 63 -0.18 1.15 4.83
CA LEU A 63 -0.26 1.24 6.29
C LEU A 63 0.54 0.12 6.97
N ALA A 64 0.38 -1.13 6.53
CA ALA A 64 1.09 -2.26 7.09
C ALA A 64 2.61 -2.22 6.81
N ILE A 65 3.02 -1.80 5.61
CA ILE A 65 4.44 -1.61 5.25
C ILE A 65 5.08 -0.57 6.18
N ASN A 66 4.40 0.57 6.37
CA ASN A 66 4.89 1.62 7.24
C ASN A 66 4.91 1.16 8.70
N TYR A 67 3.90 0.43 9.15
CA TYR A 67 3.83 -0.11 10.51
C TYR A 67 4.96 -1.10 10.80
N TYR A 68 5.24 -2.01 9.88
CA TYR A 68 6.38 -2.91 9.96
C TYR A 68 7.72 -2.15 9.94
N SER A 69 7.83 -1.09 9.13
CA SER A 69 9.01 -0.20 9.12
C SER A 69 9.21 0.46 10.49
N TRP A 70 8.13 0.91 11.13
CA TRP A 70 8.19 1.51 12.46
C TRP A 70 8.58 0.50 13.55
N LEU A 71 8.05 -0.71 13.53
CA LEU A 71 8.51 -1.79 14.40
C LEU A 71 10.01 -2.06 14.20
N SER A 72 10.46 -1.98 12.95
CA SER A 72 11.87 -2.11 12.56
C SER A 72 12.75 -0.93 12.97
N VAL A 73 12.19 0.22 13.40
CA VAL A 73 12.95 1.32 14.02
C VAL A 73 13.23 1.03 15.48
N LYS A 74 12.32 0.35 16.20
CA LYS A 74 12.48 0.06 17.63
C LYS A 74 13.70 -0.81 17.95
N ARG A 75 14.19 -1.59 16.98
CA ARG A 75 15.42 -2.40 17.09
C ARG A 75 16.73 -1.60 16.87
N ILE A 76 16.63 -0.33 16.48
CA ILE A 76 17.79 0.52 16.20
C ILE A 76 18.11 1.33 17.47
N GLU A 77 19.26 1.06 18.09
CA GLU A 77 19.76 1.88 19.18
C GLU A 77 20.21 3.25 18.66
N GLY A 78 19.88 4.31 19.38
CA GLY A 78 20.17 5.68 18.94
C GLY A 78 19.13 6.29 17.99
N ALA A 79 18.10 5.54 17.55
CA ALA A 79 17.03 6.09 16.70
C ALA A 79 16.26 7.25 17.34
N GLU A 80 16.29 7.38 18.67
CA GLU A 80 15.66 8.49 19.40
C GLU A 80 16.36 9.83 19.19
N THR A 81 17.62 9.81 18.74
CA THR A 81 18.40 11.00 18.43
C THR A 81 18.06 11.61 17.06
N VAL A 82 17.35 10.85 16.21
CA VAL A 82 16.93 11.32 14.89
C VAL A 82 15.85 12.40 15.07
N ARG A 83 16.20 13.62 14.68
CA ARG A 83 15.29 14.77 14.69
C ARG A 83 14.98 15.26 13.27
N MET A 84 13.78 15.81 13.11
CA MET A 84 13.33 16.50 11.91
C MET A 84 12.84 17.90 12.26
N THR A 85 12.79 18.80 11.28
CA THR A 85 12.22 20.13 11.44
C THR A 85 10.71 20.05 11.74
N ILE A 86 10.17 20.98 12.54
CA ILE A 86 8.74 21.03 12.86
C ILE A 86 7.83 21.21 11.64
N LEU A 87 8.37 21.70 10.52
CA LEU A 87 7.66 21.78 9.25
C LEU A 87 7.26 20.40 8.71
N ALA A 88 8.02 19.34 8.99
CA ALA A 88 7.69 18.00 8.50
C ALA A 88 6.31 17.50 8.98
N PRO A 89 5.98 17.48 10.29
CA PRO A 89 4.65 17.08 10.73
C PRO A 89 3.55 18.07 10.30
N ILE A 90 3.84 19.36 10.17
CA ILE A 90 2.87 20.34 9.66
C ILE A 90 2.51 20.03 8.21
N VAL A 91 3.51 19.77 7.36
CA VAL A 91 3.31 19.37 5.97
C VAL A 91 2.56 18.05 5.88
N LEU A 92 2.88 17.06 6.72
CA LEU A 92 2.14 15.79 6.73
C LEU A 92 0.65 15.98 7.04
N VAL A 93 0.27 16.90 7.92
CA VAL A 93 -1.15 17.18 8.20
C VAL A 93 -1.79 17.99 7.07
N ALA A 94 -1.06 18.97 6.52
CA ALA A 94 -1.57 19.86 5.49
C ALA A 94 -1.66 19.20 4.10
N ILE A 95 -0.86 18.17 3.82
CA ILE A 95 -0.72 17.63 2.47
C ILE A 95 -2.04 17.09 1.92
N LEU A 96 -2.83 16.36 2.70
CA LEU A 96 -4.09 15.78 2.25
C LEU A 96 -5.16 16.83 1.88
N PRO A 97 -5.52 17.79 2.75
CA PRO A 97 -6.49 18.81 2.38
C PRO A 97 -5.99 19.72 1.25
N VAL A 98 -4.67 20.01 1.19
CA VAL A 98 -4.11 20.84 0.11
C VAL A 98 -4.12 20.09 -1.22
N THR A 99 -3.74 18.81 -1.28
CA THR A 99 -3.80 18.04 -2.53
C THR A 99 -5.24 17.87 -3.01
N MET A 100 -6.19 17.63 -2.11
CA MET A 100 -7.62 17.59 -2.43
C MET A 100 -8.11 18.90 -3.04
N TRP A 101 -7.76 20.02 -2.42
CA TRP A 101 -8.12 21.34 -2.93
C TRP A 101 -7.47 21.62 -4.30
N VAL A 102 -6.16 21.37 -4.42
CA VAL A 102 -5.42 21.60 -5.67
C VAL A 102 -6.02 20.76 -6.79
N MET A 103 -6.27 19.46 -6.60
CA MET A 103 -6.75 18.60 -7.68
C MET A 103 -8.21 18.83 -8.08
N ASN A 104 -9.00 19.53 -7.26
CA ASN A 104 -10.32 20.00 -7.67
C ASN A 104 -10.25 21.20 -8.64
N ILE A 105 -9.15 21.94 -8.65
CA ILE A 105 -8.96 23.14 -9.50
C ILE A 105 -8.00 22.84 -10.67
N TYR A 106 -6.87 22.19 -10.37
CA TYR A 106 -5.77 21.89 -11.27
C TYR A 106 -5.43 20.40 -11.19
N TRP A 107 -5.76 19.65 -12.24
CA TRP A 107 -5.45 18.23 -12.33
C TRP A 107 -3.94 17.98 -12.51
N ILE A 108 -3.37 16.96 -11.88
CA ILE A 108 -1.94 16.62 -12.03
C ILE A 108 -1.73 15.91 -13.39
N PRO A 109 -0.75 16.28 -14.25
CA PRO A 109 0.42 17.12 -13.96
C PRO A 109 0.36 18.54 -14.56
N ASP A 110 -0.69 19.33 -14.29
CA ASP A 110 -0.72 20.75 -14.65
C ASP A 110 0.42 21.52 -13.94
N PRO A 111 1.22 22.35 -14.65
CA PRO A 111 2.21 23.24 -14.05
C PRO A 111 1.74 24.00 -12.80
N MET A 112 0.48 24.44 -12.76
CA MET A 112 -0.06 25.15 -11.59
C MET A 112 -0.19 24.25 -10.36
N SER A 113 -0.59 22.99 -10.55
CA SER A 113 -0.66 22.01 -9.46
C SER A 113 0.73 21.74 -8.87
N LEU A 114 1.75 21.62 -9.73
CA LEU A 114 3.14 21.40 -9.32
C LEU A 114 3.74 22.63 -8.62
N ALA A 115 3.39 23.83 -9.07
CA ALA A 115 3.84 25.08 -8.46
C ALA A 115 3.35 25.25 -7.01
N ILE A 116 2.21 24.65 -6.66
CA ILE A 116 1.67 24.68 -5.29
C ILE A 116 2.22 23.50 -4.46
N LEU A 117 2.19 22.30 -5.01
CA LEU A 117 2.50 21.08 -4.27
C LEU A 117 4.01 20.87 -4.05
N LEU A 118 4.87 21.21 -5.01
CA LEU A 118 6.32 21.02 -4.87
C LEU A 118 6.92 21.86 -3.74
N PRO A 119 6.63 23.18 -3.62
CA PRO A 119 7.12 23.96 -2.49
C PRO A 119 6.62 23.43 -1.15
N LEU A 120 5.36 22.98 -1.07
CA LEU A 120 4.79 22.41 0.16
C LEU A 120 5.57 21.17 0.61
N VAL A 121 5.73 20.20 -0.29
CA VAL A 121 6.43 18.93 -0.07
C VAL A 121 7.91 19.16 0.27
N LEU A 122 8.57 20.13 -0.38
CA LEU A 122 9.99 20.41 -0.20
C LEU A 122 10.27 21.38 0.97
N SER A 123 9.26 22.07 1.48
CA SER A 123 9.41 23.05 2.56
C SER A 123 10.12 22.52 3.82
N PRO A 124 9.93 21.26 4.27
CA PRO A 124 10.65 20.75 5.43
C PRO A 124 12.15 20.60 5.20
N PHE A 125 12.60 20.56 3.95
CA PHE A 125 14.01 20.45 3.58
C PHE A 125 14.62 21.81 3.24
N LEU A 126 13.90 22.65 2.49
CA LEU A 126 14.36 23.97 2.06
C LEU A 126 14.41 24.97 3.21
N LEU A 127 13.38 24.99 4.05
CA LEU A 127 13.26 25.93 5.17
C LEU A 127 13.81 25.34 6.49
N ALA A 128 14.41 24.16 6.43
CA ALA A 128 14.97 23.45 7.59
C ALA A 128 15.99 24.28 8.38
N LYS A 129 16.77 25.11 7.68
CA LYS A 129 17.82 25.95 8.29
C LYS A 129 17.27 27.23 8.92
N LEU A 130 16.07 27.67 8.53
CA LEU A 130 15.47 28.93 8.98
C LEU A 130 14.67 28.76 10.28
N VAL A 131 14.13 27.56 10.53
CA VAL A 131 13.31 27.28 11.71
C VAL A 131 14.09 26.39 12.69
N PRO A 132 14.54 26.91 13.85
CA PRO A 132 15.38 26.16 14.79
C PRO A 132 14.61 25.09 15.59
N MET A 133 13.29 24.98 15.42
CA MET A 133 12.46 24.04 16.17
C MET A 133 12.44 22.66 15.50
N THR A 134 12.93 21.67 16.25
CA THR A 134 13.00 20.27 15.82
C THR A 134 12.07 19.37 16.62
N VAL A 135 11.51 18.37 15.97
CA VAL A 135 10.65 17.34 16.56
C VAL A 135 11.31 15.97 16.41
N SER A 136 11.03 15.05 17.34
CA SER A 136 11.50 13.65 17.25
C SER A 136 10.91 12.94 16.03
N ALA A 137 11.72 12.13 15.34
CA ALA A 137 11.27 11.29 14.23
C ALA A 137 10.08 10.39 14.59
N ARG A 138 9.98 9.93 15.86
CA ARG A 138 8.86 9.10 16.33
C ARG A 138 7.52 9.84 16.24
N THR A 139 7.50 11.14 16.54
CA THR A 139 6.29 11.96 16.45
C THR A 139 5.88 12.16 14.99
N VAL A 140 6.85 12.41 14.11
CA VAL A 140 6.61 12.56 12.66
C VAL A 140 6.00 11.29 12.07
N ILE A 141 6.56 10.12 12.42
CA ILE A 141 6.03 8.82 11.98
C ILE A 141 4.60 8.59 12.50
N LYS A 142 4.33 8.90 13.78
CA LYS A 142 2.97 8.77 14.36
C LYS A 142 1.95 9.65 13.65
N ILE A 143 2.30 10.91 13.38
CA ILE A 143 1.44 11.82 12.63
C ILE A 143 1.23 11.30 11.21
N GLY A 144 2.29 10.82 10.57
CA GLY A 144 2.21 10.16 9.27
C GLY A 144 1.21 9.01 9.27
N PHE A 145 1.21 8.14 10.29
CA PHE A 145 0.21 7.06 10.39
C PHE A 145 -1.23 7.57 10.48
N ILE A 146 -1.47 8.60 11.29
CA ILE A 146 -2.82 9.18 11.40
C ILE A 146 -3.27 9.71 10.04
N VAL A 147 -2.39 10.43 9.35
CA VAL A 147 -2.67 10.97 8.01
C VAL A 147 -2.92 9.84 7.00
N MET A 148 -2.16 8.75 7.05
CA MET A 148 -2.39 7.59 6.19
C MET A 148 -3.72 6.91 6.48
N LEU A 149 -4.11 6.76 7.75
CA LEU A 149 -5.42 6.21 8.13
C LEU A 149 -6.56 7.09 7.62
N VAL A 150 -6.43 8.41 7.76
CA VAL A 150 -7.43 9.36 7.23
C VAL A 150 -7.47 9.31 5.71
N SER A 151 -6.32 9.19 5.04
CA SER A 151 -6.24 9.07 3.58
C SER A 151 -6.91 7.77 3.10
N ASP A 152 -6.65 6.65 3.79
CA ASP A 152 -7.27 5.36 3.45
C ASP A 152 -8.79 5.38 3.68
N ALA A 153 -9.25 6.07 4.73
CA ALA A 153 -10.68 6.25 5.00
C ALA A 153 -11.44 7.02 3.89
N VAL A 154 -10.75 7.80 3.04
CA VAL A 154 -11.38 8.43 1.86
C VAL A 154 -11.97 7.38 0.92
N TRP A 155 -11.37 6.19 0.82
CA TRP A 155 -11.88 5.09 0.00
C TRP A 155 -13.15 4.44 0.57
N LEU A 156 -13.50 4.73 1.82
CA LEU A 156 -14.77 4.31 2.43
C LEU A 156 -15.93 5.25 2.07
N THR A 157 -15.68 6.29 1.29
CA THR A 157 -16.70 7.23 0.79
C THR A 157 -16.98 6.96 -0.69
N PRO A 158 -17.92 6.06 -1.03
CA PRO A 158 -18.25 5.81 -2.42
C PRO A 158 -19.09 6.94 -3.01
N ALA A 159 -19.00 7.11 -4.33
CA ALA A 159 -19.89 8.00 -5.09
C ALA A 159 -21.24 7.34 -5.39
N GLY A 160 -21.33 6.01 -5.26
CA GLY A 160 -22.56 5.21 -5.40
C GLY A 160 -22.32 3.79 -4.87
N PHE A 161 -23.23 3.26 -4.03
CA PHE A 161 -23.18 1.85 -3.59
C PHE A 161 -23.94 0.92 -4.54
N VAL A 162 -24.57 1.46 -5.59
CA VAL A 162 -25.49 0.72 -6.43
C VAL A 162 -24.81 0.36 -7.75
N ALA A 163 -24.66 -0.94 -8.01
CA ALA A 163 -24.14 -1.51 -9.26
C ALA A 163 -25.09 -1.34 -10.47
N THR A 164 -26.04 -0.39 -10.40
CA THR A 164 -27.10 -0.18 -11.41
C THR A 164 -27.26 1.27 -11.86
N GLY A 165 -26.31 2.16 -11.55
CA GLY A 165 -26.36 3.56 -12.00
C GLY A 165 -27.56 4.36 -11.47
N THR A 166 -28.27 3.83 -10.45
CA THR A 166 -29.32 4.55 -9.73
C THR A 166 -28.72 5.35 -8.59
N ASP A 167 -29.36 6.46 -8.24
CA ASP A 167 -28.95 7.29 -7.10
C ASP A 167 -28.88 6.46 -5.81
N MET A 168 -27.94 6.82 -4.92
CA MET A 168 -27.89 6.20 -3.60
C MET A 168 -29.21 6.46 -2.86
N PRO A 169 -29.73 5.47 -2.11
CA PRO A 169 -30.80 5.72 -1.16
C PRO A 169 -30.37 6.84 -0.19
N ASP A 170 -31.30 7.73 0.16
CA ASP A 170 -31.02 8.88 1.04
C ASP A 170 -30.35 8.46 2.37
N GLU A 171 -30.64 7.25 2.86
CA GLU A 171 -30.04 6.67 4.07
C GLU A 171 -28.53 6.39 3.96
N LEU A 172 -28.03 6.12 2.75
CA LEU A 172 -26.62 5.83 2.46
C LEU A 172 -25.86 7.05 1.91
N SER A 173 -26.56 8.17 1.70
CA SER A 173 -25.96 9.42 1.24
C SER A 173 -25.03 10.02 2.31
N LEU A 174 -23.98 10.71 1.86
CA LEU A 174 -23.07 11.40 2.78
C LEU A 174 -23.77 12.62 3.39
N PRO A 175 -23.35 13.06 4.59
CA PRO A 175 -23.82 14.33 5.14
C PRO A 175 -23.61 15.50 4.16
N GLU A 176 -24.51 16.48 4.20
CA GLU A 176 -24.46 17.64 3.31
C GLU A 176 -23.07 18.31 3.31
N GLY A 177 -22.51 18.51 2.12
CA GLY A 177 -21.20 19.12 1.91
C GLY A 177 -20.00 18.17 1.96
N TRP A 178 -20.20 16.86 2.14
CA TRP A 178 -19.12 15.84 2.16
C TRP A 178 -18.96 15.09 0.82
N ASP A 179 -19.78 15.41 -0.18
CA ASP A 179 -19.79 14.72 -1.49
C ASP A 179 -18.44 14.79 -2.22
N TYR A 180 -17.64 15.82 -1.94
CA TYR A 180 -16.31 15.97 -2.52
C TYR A 180 -15.36 14.81 -2.14
N LEU A 181 -15.58 14.13 -1.00
CA LEU A 181 -14.76 12.98 -0.57
C LEU A 181 -14.95 11.77 -1.48
N ALA A 182 -16.15 11.61 -2.05
CA ALA A 182 -16.45 10.53 -2.97
C ALA A 182 -15.84 10.73 -4.37
N SER A 183 -15.33 11.92 -4.65
CA SER A 183 -14.79 12.30 -5.96
C SER A 183 -13.47 11.60 -6.29
N MET A 184 -13.19 11.44 -7.58
CA MET A 184 -11.90 10.91 -8.05
C MET A 184 -10.69 11.77 -7.65
N PRO A 185 -10.76 13.13 -7.66
CA PRO A 185 -9.71 13.97 -7.08
C PRO A 185 -9.39 13.63 -5.61
N ALA A 186 -10.39 13.36 -4.78
CA ALA A 186 -10.15 13.01 -3.37
C ALA A 186 -9.42 11.66 -3.23
N LYS A 187 -9.85 10.65 -3.99
CA LYS A 187 -9.23 9.30 -4.01
C LYS A 187 -7.79 9.31 -4.51
N LEU A 188 -7.54 10.05 -5.60
CA LEU A 188 -6.18 10.21 -6.11
C LEU A 188 -5.30 11.01 -5.13
N SER A 189 -5.87 12.01 -4.42
CA SER A 189 -5.17 12.74 -3.35
C SER A 189 -4.72 11.80 -2.25
N ALA A 190 -5.61 10.92 -1.79
CA ALA A 190 -5.31 9.94 -0.76
C ALA A 190 -4.15 9.02 -1.16
N ILE A 191 -4.14 8.50 -2.40
CA ILE A 191 -3.03 7.68 -2.92
C ILE A 191 -1.70 8.46 -2.92
N ILE A 192 -1.70 9.69 -3.44
CA ILE A 192 -0.49 10.53 -3.50
C ILE A 192 0.06 10.76 -2.09
N VAL A 193 -0.82 11.01 -1.12
CA VAL A 193 -0.45 11.18 0.28
C VAL A 193 0.11 9.88 0.86
N LEU A 194 -0.52 8.72 0.64
CA LEU A 194 -0.02 7.42 1.10
C LEU A 194 1.41 7.16 0.58
N VAL A 195 1.65 7.42 -0.70
CA VAL A 195 2.97 7.32 -1.32
C VAL A 195 3.95 8.30 -0.68
N PHE A 196 3.57 9.57 -0.54
CA PHE A 196 4.41 10.60 0.05
C PHE A 196 4.81 10.30 1.50
N VAL A 197 3.84 9.94 2.36
CA VAL A 197 4.12 9.57 3.76
C VAL A 197 5.05 8.37 3.83
N THR A 198 4.86 7.38 2.94
CA THR A 198 5.75 6.21 2.85
C THR A 198 7.18 6.61 2.50
N VAL A 199 7.36 7.53 1.55
CA VAL A 199 8.68 8.06 1.19
C VAL A 199 9.32 8.82 2.37
N VAL A 200 8.54 9.64 3.09
CA VAL A 200 9.03 10.36 4.28
C VAL A 200 9.48 9.38 5.38
N ASN A 201 8.65 8.37 5.67
CA ASN A 201 8.97 7.34 6.65
C ASN A 201 10.21 6.54 6.25
N TYR A 202 10.38 6.25 4.97
CA TYR A 202 11.57 5.61 4.43
C TYR A 202 12.82 6.47 4.59
N VAL A 203 12.75 7.78 4.31
CA VAL A 203 13.88 8.71 4.53
C VAL A 203 14.26 8.74 6.02
N LEU A 204 13.28 8.78 6.92
CA LEU A 204 13.50 8.72 8.36
C LEU A 204 14.12 7.40 8.80
N TYR A 205 13.64 6.29 8.24
CA TYR A 205 14.17 4.95 8.48
C TYR A 205 15.65 4.85 8.08
N ASN A 206 15.98 5.33 6.89
CA ASN A 206 17.36 5.34 6.38
C ASN A 206 18.28 6.22 7.24
N ARG A 207 17.78 7.36 7.74
CA ARG A 207 18.53 8.20 8.68
C ARG A 207 18.78 7.49 10.00
N ALA A 208 17.78 6.78 10.54
CA ALA A 208 17.93 6.03 11.78
C ALA A 208 19.00 4.92 11.65
N ILE A 209 19.04 4.20 10.53
CA ILE A 209 20.05 3.17 10.28
C ILE A 209 21.46 3.75 10.22
N LYS A 210 21.63 4.94 9.63
CA LYS A 210 22.94 5.59 9.50
C LYS A 210 23.48 6.13 10.83
N GLN A 211 22.59 6.46 11.77
CA GLN A 211 22.96 7.08 13.06
C GLN A 211 23.00 6.07 14.21
N GLY A 212 22.43 4.88 14.03
CA GLY A 212 22.23 3.89 15.08
C GLY A 212 22.77 2.51 14.73
N THR A 213 22.78 1.62 15.72
CA THR A 213 23.18 0.22 15.58
C THR A 213 21.93 -0.69 15.60
N ILE A 214 21.81 -1.58 14.61
CA ILE A 214 20.69 -2.53 14.52
C ILE A 214 20.96 -3.74 15.42
N HIS A 215 20.04 -4.03 16.32
CA HIS A 215 20.06 -5.26 17.13
C HIS A 215 19.46 -6.43 16.36
N TRP A 216 20.31 -7.19 15.69
CA TRP A 216 19.90 -8.37 14.94
C TRP A 216 19.38 -9.48 15.86
N GLY A 217 18.29 -10.13 15.45
CA GLY A 217 17.67 -11.25 16.14
C GLY A 217 16.65 -10.86 17.21
N LYS A 218 16.47 -9.56 17.50
CA LYS A 218 15.43 -9.06 18.41
C LYS A 218 14.28 -8.44 17.60
N ILE A 219 13.41 -9.29 17.06
CA ILE A 219 12.23 -8.87 16.31
C ILE A 219 11.02 -8.78 17.27
N ASP A 220 10.27 -7.69 17.18
CA ASP A 220 9.02 -7.50 17.92
C ASP A 220 7.97 -8.54 17.48
N PHE A 221 7.28 -9.17 18.43
CA PHE A 221 6.29 -10.22 18.16
C PHE A 221 5.19 -9.77 17.19
N ALA A 222 4.74 -8.51 17.28
CA ALA A 222 3.74 -7.96 16.37
C ALA A 222 4.20 -7.99 14.91
N SER A 223 5.50 -7.88 14.66
CA SER A 223 6.07 -7.85 13.31
C SER A 223 5.77 -9.12 12.50
N GLN A 224 5.63 -10.27 13.17
CA GLN A 224 5.30 -11.54 12.50
C GLN A 224 3.88 -11.52 11.92
N PHE A 225 2.91 -11.01 12.68
CA PHE A 225 1.53 -10.85 12.23
C PHE A 225 1.44 -9.86 11.07
N VAL A 226 2.21 -8.77 11.14
CA VAL A 226 2.22 -7.76 10.07
C VAL A 226 2.77 -8.34 8.77
N LEU A 227 3.80 -9.19 8.83
CA LEU A 227 4.32 -9.86 7.62
C LEU A 227 3.30 -10.83 7.01
N ILE A 228 2.59 -11.60 7.84
CA ILE A 228 1.52 -12.49 7.37
C ILE A 228 0.38 -11.67 6.77
N PHE A 229 -0.01 -10.57 7.42
CA PHE A 229 -1.02 -9.66 6.92
C PHE A 229 -0.61 -9.03 5.59
N LEU A 230 0.64 -8.58 5.44
CA LEU A 230 1.18 -8.07 4.19
C LEU A 230 1.13 -9.10 3.06
N ALA A 231 1.50 -10.35 3.35
CA ALA A 231 1.41 -11.44 2.38
C ALA A 231 -0.04 -11.70 1.96
N PHE A 232 -0.98 -11.70 2.91
CA PHE A 232 -2.41 -11.84 2.65
C PHE A 232 -2.93 -10.69 1.79
N VAL A 233 -2.75 -9.44 2.21
CA VAL A 233 -3.24 -8.25 1.49
C VAL A 233 -2.65 -8.17 0.09
N SER A 234 -1.34 -8.39 -0.07
CA SER A 234 -0.70 -8.39 -1.38
C SER A 234 -1.29 -9.45 -2.32
N THR A 235 -1.49 -10.68 -1.81
CA THR A 235 -2.07 -11.77 -2.60
C THR A 235 -3.52 -11.50 -2.96
N TRP A 236 -4.27 -10.93 -2.01
CA TRP A 236 -5.67 -10.56 -2.19
C TRP A 236 -5.82 -9.49 -3.27
N ILE A 237 -4.98 -8.44 -3.26
CA ILE A 237 -4.97 -7.40 -4.30
C ILE A 237 -4.62 -7.97 -5.68
N MET A 238 -3.62 -8.87 -5.75
CA MET A 238 -3.26 -9.51 -7.02
C MET A 238 -4.42 -10.33 -7.58
N SER A 239 -5.14 -11.04 -6.72
CA SER A 239 -6.31 -11.84 -7.07
C SER A 239 -7.48 -10.96 -7.50
N LEU A 240 -7.73 -9.84 -6.80
CA LEU A 240 -8.72 -8.84 -7.19
C LEU A 240 -8.43 -8.29 -8.60
N MET A 241 -7.18 -7.95 -8.89
CA MET A 241 -6.80 -7.47 -10.22
C MET A 241 -6.86 -8.54 -11.30
N GLY A 242 -6.64 -9.81 -10.95
CA GLY A 242 -6.94 -10.93 -11.84
C GLY A 242 -8.44 -11.01 -12.18
N ALA A 243 -9.30 -10.83 -11.18
CA ALA A 243 -10.75 -10.79 -11.38
C ALA A 243 -11.16 -9.60 -12.26
N VAL A 244 -10.73 -8.38 -11.92
CA VAL A 244 -11.04 -7.16 -12.72
C VAL A 244 -10.66 -7.35 -14.18
N ARG A 245 -9.45 -7.84 -14.48
CA ARG A 245 -9.02 -8.09 -15.87
C ARG A 245 -9.89 -9.12 -16.60
N SER A 246 -10.40 -10.12 -15.89
CA SER A 246 -11.34 -11.06 -16.51
C SER A 246 -12.71 -10.43 -16.75
N LEU A 247 -13.20 -9.61 -15.80
CA LEU A 247 -14.50 -8.96 -15.88
C LEU A 247 -14.56 -7.84 -16.93
N LEU A 248 -13.41 -7.26 -17.30
CA LEU A 248 -13.31 -6.35 -18.46
C LEU A 248 -13.70 -7.01 -19.79
N LYS A 249 -13.87 -8.33 -19.87
CA LYS A 249 -14.44 -8.94 -21.07
C LYS A 249 -15.97 -8.75 -21.18
N LYS A 250 -16.64 -8.23 -20.15
CA LYS A 250 -18.10 -8.07 -20.10
C LYS A 250 -18.78 -9.40 -20.44
N TYR A 251 -19.70 -9.39 -21.40
CA TYR A 251 -20.44 -10.55 -21.90
C TYR A 251 -19.74 -11.25 -23.07
N PHE A 252 -18.41 -11.23 -23.11
CA PHE A 252 -17.61 -11.83 -24.18
C PHE A 252 -16.61 -12.83 -23.61
N HIS A 253 -16.32 -13.89 -24.37
CA HIS A 253 -15.15 -14.73 -24.12
C HIS A 253 -13.87 -14.06 -24.62
N ALA A 254 -13.96 -13.46 -25.81
CA ALA A 254 -12.96 -12.60 -26.42
C ALA A 254 -13.64 -11.30 -26.82
N TYR A 255 -13.22 -10.18 -26.22
CA TYR A 255 -13.90 -8.89 -26.35
C TYR A 255 -14.12 -8.50 -27.81
N SER A 256 -15.34 -8.12 -28.16
CA SER A 256 -15.79 -7.78 -29.52
C SER A 256 -15.68 -8.88 -30.59
N LEU A 257 -15.23 -10.09 -30.24
CA LEU A 257 -15.02 -11.19 -31.19
C LEU A 257 -16.02 -12.34 -30.97
N VAL A 258 -16.17 -12.77 -29.72
CA VAL A 258 -17.00 -13.92 -29.34
C VAL A 258 -17.88 -13.55 -28.15
N SER A 259 -19.16 -13.26 -28.42
CA SER A 259 -20.17 -13.01 -27.39
C SER A 259 -20.50 -14.31 -26.64
N ASP A 260 -20.67 -14.20 -25.33
CA ASP A 260 -21.07 -15.28 -24.43
C ASP A 260 -22.56 -15.17 -24.13
N PHE A 261 -23.33 -16.13 -24.64
CA PHE A 261 -24.78 -16.25 -24.46
C PHE A 261 -25.18 -17.23 -23.35
N THR A 262 -24.22 -17.75 -22.59
CA THR A 262 -24.53 -18.63 -21.48
C THR A 262 -25.25 -17.87 -20.36
N VAL A 263 -26.06 -18.59 -19.59
CA VAL A 263 -26.78 -18.01 -18.43
C VAL A 263 -25.82 -17.49 -17.35
N GLU A 264 -24.59 -17.96 -17.35
CA GLU A 264 -23.52 -17.57 -16.41
C GLU A 264 -22.69 -16.38 -16.93
N SER A 265 -23.06 -15.79 -18.08
CA SER A 265 -22.43 -14.59 -18.64
C SER A 265 -22.92 -13.35 -17.91
N PHE A 266 -22.38 -13.10 -16.72
CA PHE A 266 -22.67 -11.90 -15.94
C PHE A 266 -21.43 -11.41 -15.17
N THR A 267 -21.46 -10.14 -14.80
CA THR A 267 -20.48 -9.56 -13.88
C THR A 267 -20.93 -9.86 -12.46
N PRO A 268 -20.18 -10.67 -11.68
CA PRO A 268 -20.55 -10.95 -10.31
C PRO A 268 -20.43 -9.70 -9.44
N THR A 269 -21.20 -9.68 -8.35
CA THR A 269 -21.06 -8.64 -7.34
C THR A 269 -19.68 -8.69 -6.68
N LEU A 270 -19.26 -7.56 -6.11
CA LEU A 270 -18.04 -7.48 -5.31
C LEU A 270 -18.07 -8.49 -4.15
N SER A 271 -19.20 -8.64 -3.46
CA SER A 271 -19.32 -9.58 -2.33
C SER A 271 -19.13 -11.03 -2.76
N TYR A 272 -19.74 -11.45 -3.88
CA TYR A 272 -19.54 -12.78 -4.45
C TYR A 272 -18.08 -13.02 -4.82
N SER A 273 -17.47 -12.05 -5.51
CA SER A 273 -16.08 -12.13 -5.93
C SER A 273 -15.11 -12.13 -4.75
N ALA A 274 -15.38 -11.34 -3.71
CA ALA A 274 -14.55 -11.25 -2.52
C ALA A 274 -14.48 -12.58 -1.76
N TRP A 275 -15.56 -13.36 -1.69
CA TRP A 275 -15.54 -14.69 -1.11
C TRP A 275 -14.61 -15.65 -1.85
N TRP A 276 -14.69 -15.65 -3.19
CA TRP A 276 -13.79 -16.46 -4.02
C TRP A 276 -12.34 -16.01 -3.92
N ILE A 277 -12.08 -14.70 -4.01
CA ILE A 277 -10.74 -14.13 -3.86
C ILE A 277 -10.14 -14.51 -2.50
N THR A 278 -10.93 -14.42 -1.42
CA THR A 278 -10.50 -14.78 -0.08
C THR A 278 -10.21 -16.29 0.03
N GLY A 279 -11.10 -17.14 -0.49
CA GLY A 279 -10.91 -18.59 -0.52
C GLY A 279 -9.66 -19.01 -1.29
N ILE A 280 -9.42 -18.41 -2.46
CA ILE A 280 -8.22 -18.65 -3.28
C ILE A 280 -6.96 -18.16 -2.54
N THR A 281 -7.01 -16.97 -1.94
CA THR A 281 -5.88 -16.39 -1.20
C THR A 281 -5.49 -17.27 -0.01
N VAL A 282 -6.47 -17.70 0.79
CA VAL A 282 -6.22 -18.61 1.94
C VAL A 282 -5.67 -19.94 1.45
N SER A 283 -6.25 -20.52 0.40
CA SER A 283 -5.77 -21.78 -0.18
C SER A 283 -4.33 -21.67 -0.68
N PHE A 284 -4.01 -20.58 -1.38
CA PHE A 284 -2.65 -20.29 -1.85
C PHE A 284 -1.67 -20.18 -0.68
N LEU A 285 -2.00 -19.42 0.36
CA LEU A 285 -1.15 -19.27 1.55
C LEU A 285 -0.95 -20.60 2.28
N ILE A 286 -1.98 -21.45 2.38
CA ILE A 286 -1.86 -22.80 2.94
C ILE A 286 -0.88 -23.63 2.10
N ILE A 287 -1.04 -23.65 0.78
CA ILE A 287 -0.17 -24.41 -0.12
C ILE A 287 1.29 -23.93 -0.03
N VAL A 288 1.53 -22.62 -0.06
CA VAL A 288 2.87 -22.05 0.08
C VAL A 288 3.48 -22.37 1.44
N THR A 289 2.68 -22.30 2.51
CA THR A 289 3.13 -22.66 3.86
C THR A 289 3.50 -24.14 3.93
N LEU A 290 2.69 -25.04 3.37
CA LEU A 290 2.98 -26.48 3.30
C LEU A 290 4.24 -26.75 2.46
N ALA A 291 4.38 -26.09 1.31
CA ALA A 291 5.57 -26.21 0.46
C ALA A 291 6.83 -25.74 1.19
N ALA A 292 6.77 -24.60 1.88
CA ALA A 292 7.86 -24.11 2.71
C ALA A 292 8.20 -25.07 3.86
N MET A 293 7.18 -25.64 4.53
CA MET A 293 7.38 -26.65 5.56
C MET A 293 8.08 -27.91 5.03
N VAL A 294 7.74 -28.36 3.82
CA VAL A 294 8.40 -29.50 3.18
C VAL A 294 9.83 -29.16 2.79
N ALA A 295 10.07 -27.98 2.20
CA ALA A 295 11.39 -27.53 1.77
C ALA A 295 12.36 -27.29 2.94
N LEU A 296 11.85 -26.83 4.09
CA LEU A 296 12.64 -26.56 5.29
C LEU A 296 12.86 -27.80 6.16
N ARG A 297 12.31 -28.97 5.81
CA ARG A 297 12.62 -30.21 6.54
C ARG A 297 14.13 -30.43 6.45
N PRO A 298 14.85 -30.50 7.59
CA PRO A 298 16.27 -30.80 7.55
C PRO A 298 16.45 -32.13 6.81
N SER A 299 17.17 -32.14 5.70
CA SER A 299 17.73 -33.38 5.20
C SER A 299 18.65 -33.86 6.31
N VAL A 300 18.23 -34.90 7.04
CA VAL A 300 19.06 -35.55 8.05
C VAL A 300 20.20 -36.28 7.31
N SER A 301 21.16 -35.54 6.77
CA SER A 301 22.49 -36.07 6.58
C SER A 301 23.17 -35.92 7.92
N LYS A 302 23.10 -36.99 8.70
CA LYS A 302 23.87 -37.21 9.92
C LYS A 302 25.36 -37.20 9.55
N VAL A 303 25.94 -36.03 9.32
CA VAL A 303 27.40 -35.90 9.25
C VAL A 303 27.85 -36.09 10.69
N ARG A 304 28.24 -37.33 10.97
CA ARG A 304 28.98 -37.70 12.18
C ARG A 304 30.21 -36.79 12.18
N GLU A 305 30.27 -35.81 13.09
CA GLU A 305 31.53 -35.13 13.37
C GLU A 305 32.53 -36.22 13.76
N VAL A 306 33.54 -36.40 12.92
CA VAL A 306 34.71 -37.17 13.30
C VAL A 306 35.43 -36.30 14.31
N GLU A 307 35.47 -36.78 15.55
CA GLU A 307 36.20 -36.21 16.68
C GLU A 307 37.68 -36.00 16.27
N GLY A 308 37.97 -34.80 15.78
CA GLY A 308 39.27 -34.42 15.24
C GLY A 308 40.19 -33.89 16.32
N SER A 309 41.00 -34.79 16.88
CA SER A 309 42.36 -34.65 17.43
C SER A 309 42.82 -33.30 18.01
N ALA A 310 43.32 -33.35 19.26
CA ALA A 310 43.97 -32.23 19.94
C ALA A 310 45.18 -31.68 19.14
N VAL A 311 45.12 -30.39 18.80
CA VAL A 311 46.26 -29.66 18.23
C VAL A 311 47.24 -29.32 19.36
N PRO A 312 48.53 -29.68 19.28
CA PRO A 312 49.50 -29.34 20.32
C PRO A 312 49.72 -27.83 20.34
N VAL A 313 49.67 -27.27 21.55
CA VAL A 313 50.08 -25.89 21.82
C VAL A 313 51.58 -25.80 21.57
N GLY A 314 51.96 -25.22 20.44
CA GLY A 314 53.35 -24.83 20.17
C GLY A 314 53.77 -23.79 21.19
N GLY A 315 54.64 -24.20 22.11
CA GLY A 315 55.22 -23.35 23.14
C GLY A 315 56.48 -22.63 22.66
N LYS A 316 56.65 -21.43 23.23
CA LYS A 316 57.79 -20.50 23.23
C LYS A 316 58.10 -19.75 21.94
#